data_AF-A0A376DIE9-F1
#
_entry.id   AF-A0A376DIE9-F1
#
_cell.length_a   1.000
_cell.length_b   1.000
_cell.length_c   1.000
_cell.angle_alpha   90.00
_cell.angle_beta   90.00
_cell.angle_gamma   90.00
#
_symmetry.space_group_name_H-M   'P 1'
#
loop_
_entity.id
_entity.type
_entity.pdbx_description
1 polymer ?
#
loop_
_entity_poly.entity_id
_entity_poly.type
_entity_poly.pdbx_seq_one_letter_code
_entity_poly.pdbx_strand_id
1 'polypeptide(L)'
;MCNCLSKNLGLQEATNQCPVGVPLPWPSDTPPSGFVIMMGQSFDKARYKKLAMAYPSGRLPDMRGQTIKGKPNGRAALTLEQDGNKSHSHTGRVSETDLGAKNTSSFDYGTKKTNNTGEHHHDYDKAWNGWPRVFYMNSGGDNGVFTRGTTTPAGNHEHSVYIGSHIHTVTLGKHGHIVTIDASGNSEVTVKNIAFNYIVRLA
;
A
#
# COMPACT_ATOMS: atom_id res chain seq x y z
N MET A 1 29.68 49.07 62.55
CA MET A 1 30.60 47.91 62.63
C MET A 1 30.87 47.40 61.22
N CYS A 2 32.15 47.30 60.88
CA CYS A 2 32.71 47.11 59.54
C CYS A 2 32.17 45.87 58.79
N ASN A 3 31.66 46.09 57.59
CA ASN A 3 31.31 45.05 56.62
C ASN A 3 32.54 44.57 55.83
N CYS A 4 33.66 44.29 56.51
CA CYS A 4 34.91 43.85 55.87
C CYS A 4 34.94 42.33 55.61
N LEU A 5 34.06 41.55 56.25
CA LEU A 5 33.97 40.10 56.05
C LEU A 5 33.40 39.71 54.68
N SER A 6 32.50 40.50 54.11
CA SER A 6 31.87 40.18 52.82
C SER A 6 32.77 40.43 51.60
N LYS A 7 33.82 41.25 51.73
CA LYS A 7 34.82 41.46 50.67
C LYS A 7 35.89 40.36 50.62
N ASN A 8 36.30 39.80 51.77
CA ASN A 8 37.38 38.81 51.84
C ASN A 8 36.95 37.36 51.55
N LEU A 9 35.65 37.07 51.50
CA LEU A 9 35.12 35.75 51.17
C LEU A 9 34.68 35.62 49.70
N GLY A 10 34.92 36.62 48.84
CA GLY A 10 34.48 36.61 47.43
C GLY A 10 32.94 36.62 47.25
N LEU A 11 32.17 36.79 48.33
CA LEU A 11 30.71 36.70 48.35
C LEU A 11 30.01 37.90 47.68
N GLN A 12 30.69 39.06 47.56
CA GLN A 12 30.18 40.19 46.77
C GLN A 12 30.38 40.02 45.25
N GLU A 13 31.27 39.13 44.82
CA GLU A 13 31.57 38.86 43.40
C GLU A 13 30.76 37.66 42.86
N ALA A 14 30.30 36.75 43.73
CA ALA A 14 29.52 35.57 43.32
C ALA A 14 28.13 35.92 42.75
N THR A 15 27.51 37.04 43.16
CA THR A 15 26.22 37.51 42.60
C THR A 15 26.37 38.20 41.24
N ASN A 16 27.61 38.43 40.78
CA ASN A 16 27.94 39.06 39.52
C ASN A 16 28.33 38.07 38.40
N GLN A 17 28.37 36.76 38.68
CA GLN A 17 28.83 35.76 37.70
C GLN A 17 27.81 35.45 36.60
N CYS A 18 26.52 35.70 36.83
CA CYS A 18 25.47 35.53 35.82
C CYS A 18 24.80 36.88 35.49
N PRO A 19 24.92 37.39 34.25
CA PRO A 19 24.29 38.65 33.85
C PRO A 19 22.77 38.66 34.06
N VAL A 20 22.21 39.83 34.40
CA VAL A 20 20.76 40.02 34.45
C VAL A 20 20.16 39.74 33.07
N GLY A 21 19.06 38.98 33.04
CA GLY A 21 18.36 38.64 31.81
C GLY A 21 18.68 37.25 31.24
N VAL A 22 19.71 36.57 31.73
CA VAL A 22 20.02 35.19 31.30
C VAL A 22 18.95 34.21 31.84
N PRO A 23 18.31 33.39 30.99
CA PRO A 23 17.46 32.29 31.44
C PRO A 23 18.28 31.23 32.17
N LEU A 24 17.86 30.87 33.37
CA LEU A 24 18.52 29.85 34.19
C LEU A 24 17.56 28.69 34.44
N PRO A 25 18.01 27.43 34.27
CA PRO A 25 17.21 26.27 34.64
C PRO A 25 17.13 26.14 36.16
N TRP A 26 15.92 26.05 36.69
CA TRP A 26 15.65 25.94 38.13
C TRP A 26 14.82 24.66 38.43
N PRO A 27 15.24 23.81 39.38
CA PRO A 27 14.64 22.49 39.59
C PRO A 27 13.37 22.51 40.46
N SER A 28 12.86 23.68 40.86
CA SER A 28 11.70 23.81 41.75
C SER A 28 10.67 24.78 41.19
N ASP A 29 9.41 24.65 41.60
CA ASP A 29 8.31 25.54 41.19
C ASP A 29 8.34 26.90 41.88
N THR A 30 9.10 27.04 42.96
CA THR A 30 9.25 28.32 43.67
C THR A 30 10.61 28.94 43.31
N PRO A 31 10.65 30.08 42.60
CA PRO A 31 11.91 30.76 42.30
C PRO A 31 12.51 31.40 43.57
N PRO A 32 13.84 31.51 43.67
CA PRO A 32 14.48 32.26 44.75
C PRO A 32 14.10 33.75 44.72
N SER A 33 14.26 34.44 45.85
CA SER A 33 14.06 35.88 45.92
C SER A 33 14.95 36.61 44.90
N GLY A 34 14.37 37.60 44.20
CA GLY A 34 15.04 38.33 43.12
C GLY A 34 14.97 37.68 41.73
N PHE A 35 14.33 36.51 41.62
CA PHE A 35 14.09 35.81 40.36
C PHE A 35 12.60 35.66 40.09
N VAL A 36 12.24 35.50 38.81
CA VAL A 36 10.88 35.19 38.36
C VAL A 36 10.93 34.11 37.29
N ILE A 37 9.89 33.27 37.23
CA ILE A 37 9.72 32.28 36.16
C ILE A 37 9.37 33.01 34.85
N MET A 38 9.95 32.58 33.73
CA MET A 38 9.76 33.19 32.41
C MET A 38 8.52 32.62 31.70
N MET A 39 7.38 33.32 31.80
CA MET A 39 6.07 32.89 31.29
C MET A 39 5.44 33.90 30.33
N GLY A 40 6.24 34.75 29.67
CA GLY A 40 5.69 35.74 28.73
C GLY A 40 5.16 37.01 29.39
N GLN A 41 5.45 37.26 30.67
CA GLN A 41 4.93 38.42 31.41
C GLN A 41 5.69 39.72 31.08
N SER A 42 5.00 40.85 31.20
CA SER A 42 5.60 42.19 31.15
C SER A 42 6.30 42.55 32.47
N PHE A 43 7.25 43.48 32.42
CA PHE A 43 7.92 44.02 33.60
C PHE A 43 8.13 45.54 33.52
N ASP A 44 8.31 46.16 34.69
CA ASP A 44 8.61 47.59 34.78
C ASP A 44 10.07 47.88 34.39
N LYS A 45 10.25 48.50 33.22
CA LYS A 45 11.56 48.87 32.69
C LYS A 45 12.28 49.94 33.52
N ALA A 46 11.55 50.82 34.19
CA ALA A 46 12.14 51.87 35.01
C ALA A 46 12.74 51.30 36.29
N ARG A 47 12.06 50.31 36.89
CA ARG A 47 12.53 49.58 38.07
C ARG A 47 13.66 48.61 37.73
N TYR A 48 13.53 47.85 36.64
CA TYR A 48 14.47 46.81 36.24
C TYR A 48 15.30 47.20 35.02
N LYS A 49 16.12 48.26 35.17
CA LYS A 49 16.90 48.84 34.07
C LYS A 49 17.83 47.84 33.38
N LYS A 50 18.51 46.97 34.16
CA LYS A 50 19.39 45.93 33.59
C LYS A 50 18.62 44.87 32.81
N LEU A 51 17.44 44.48 33.29
CA LEU A 51 16.57 43.55 32.57
C LEU A 51 16.02 44.19 31.28
N ALA A 52 15.72 45.49 31.31
CA ALA A 52 15.30 46.25 30.13
C ALA A 52 16.39 46.35 29.05
N MET A 53 17.68 46.30 29.42
CA MET A 53 18.77 46.20 28.44
C MET A 53 18.77 44.83 27.74
N ALA A 54 18.49 43.74 28.47
CA ALA A 54 18.40 42.40 27.91
C ALA A 54 17.12 42.19 27.09
N TYR A 55 15.99 42.76 27.55
CA TYR A 55 14.68 42.65 26.92
C TYR A 55 14.06 44.05 26.70
N PRO A 56 14.46 44.76 25.63
CA PRO A 56 13.99 46.13 25.38
C PRO A 56 12.48 46.28 25.19
N SER A 57 11.80 45.19 24.81
CA SER A 57 10.34 45.12 24.69
C SER A 57 9.62 45.37 26.03
N GLY A 58 10.29 45.15 27.17
CA GLY A 58 9.66 45.16 28.48
C GLY A 58 8.83 43.90 28.76
N ARG A 59 9.00 42.84 27.96
CA ARG A 59 8.31 41.55 28.09
C ARG A 59 9.31 40.41 28.05
N LEU A 60 9.20 39.51 29.00
CA LEU A 60 9.99 38.28 29.02
C LEU A 60 9.47 37.30 27.95
N PRO A 61 10.34 36.48 27.34
CA PRO A 61 9.91 35.32 26.58
C PRO A 61 9.09 34.35 27.44
N ASP A 62 8.16 33.63 26.84
CA ASP A 62 7.54 32.45 27.45
C ASP A 62 8.41 31.24 27.14
N MET A 63 9.06 30.70 28.18
CA MET A 63 10.02 29.62 28.04
C MET A 63 9.42 28.24 28.36
N ARG A 64 8.13 28.16 28.66
CA ARG A 64 7.44 26.88 28.92
C ARG A 64 7.43 26.04 27.65
N GLY A 65 7.87 24.79 27.76
CA GLY A 65 8.03 23.87 26.62
C GLY A 65 9.18 24.22 25.66
N GLN A 66 9.97 25.26 25.93
CA GLN A 66 11.02 25.71 25.02
C GLN A 66 12.38 25.09 25.37
N THR A 67 13.19 24.83 24.34
CA THR A 67 14.61 24.46 24.48
C THR A 67 15.49 25.58 23.92
N ILE A 68 16.52 25.99 24.66
CA ILE A 68 17.44 27.04 24.19
C ILE A 68 18.34 26.48 23.09
N LYS A 69 18.25 27.09 21.90
CA LYS A 69 19.12 26.82 20.75
C LYS A 69 20.05 28.01 20.53
N GLY A 70 21.34 27.74 20.35
CA GLY A 70 22.30 28.76 19.95
C GLY A 70 21.85 29.45 18.65
N LYS A 71 21.83 30.78 18.63
CA LYS A 71 21.30 31.55 17.51
C LYS A 71 22.16 31.33 16.25
N PRO A 72 21.64 30.71 15.18
CA PRO A 72 22.39 30.56 13.96
C PRO A 72 22.50 31.90 13.19
N ASN A 73 23.32 31.91 12.15
CA ASN A 73 23.31 32.97 11.15
C ASN A 73 21.94 33.01 10.43
N GLY A 74 21.49 34.20 10.03
CA GLY A 74 20.19 34.36 9.33
C GLY A 74 18.94 34.30 10.21
N ARG A 75 19.06 34.08 11.53
CA ARG A 75 17.94 34.14 12.49
C ARG A 75 18.14 35.25 13.52
N ALA A 76 17.06 35.98 13.83
CA ALA A 76 17.04 36.99 14.88
C ALA A 76 16.94 36.35 16.27
N ALA A 77 17.54 37.00 17.28
CA ALA A 77 17.46 36.54 18.66
C ALA A 77 16.00 36.56 19.17
N LEU A 78 15.66 35.66 20.10
CA LEU A 78 14.33 35.53 20.71
C LEU A 78 13.17 35.22 19.74
N THR A 79 13.47 34.78 18.53
CA THR A 79 12.47 34.22 17.61
C THR A 79 12.21 32.76 17.95
N LEU A 80 10.97 32.29 17.80
CA LEU A 80 10.58 30.90 18.02
C LEU A 80 10.76 30.06 16.73
N GLU A 81 11.07 28.79 16.90
CA GLU A 81 11.11 27.79 15.82
C GLU A 81 10.27 26.60 16.32
N GLN A 82 9.35 26.13 15.49
CA GLN A 82 8.54 24.96 15.79
C GLN A 82 9.38 23.69 15.64
N ASP A 83 9.00 22.63 16.34
CA ASP A 83 9.59 21.32 16.18
C ASP A 83 9.30 20.77 14.77
N GLY A 84 10.14 19.83 14.33
CA GLY A 84 10.03 19.30 12.98
C GLY A 84 10.91 18.09 12.77
N ASN A 85 10.34 17.07 12.15
CA ASN A 85 11.12 15.90 11.77
C ASN A 85 11.98 16.23 10.54
N LYS A 86 13.19 15.67 10.49
CA LYS A 86 14.06 15.84 9.33
C LYS A 86 13.46 15.10 8.13
N SER A 87 13.58 15.69 6.94
CA SER A 87 13.22 15.03 5.68
C SER A 87 13.92 13.68 5.57
N HIS A 88 13.16 12.63 5.26
CA HIS A 88 13.63 11.26 5.08
C HIS A 88 12.67 10.46 4.19
N SER A 89 13.07 9.26 3.80
CA SER A 89 12.28 8.31 3.00
C SER A 89 12.31 6.91 3.62
N HIS A 90 11.35 6.08 3.24
CA HIS A 90 11.29 4.65 3.59
C HIS A 90 11.33 3.79 2.34
N THR A 91 11.83 2.57 2.47
CA THR A 91 11.63 1.52 1.48
C THR A 91 10.46 0.64 1.92
N GLY A 92 9.62 0.22 0.97
CA GLY A 92 8.48 -0.65 1.22
C GLY A 92 8.50 -1.86 0.29
N ARG A 93 7.96 -2.99 0.75
CA ARG A 93 7.76 -4.20 -0.05
C ARG A 93 6.33 -4.70 0.15
N VAL A 94 5.70 -5.11 -0.94
CA VAL A 94 4.44 -5.86 -0.91
C VAL A 94 4.78 -7.35 -1.04
N SER A 95 4.18 -8.18 -0.19
CA SER A 95 4.37 -9.62 -0.23
C SER A 95 3.73 -10.25 -1.47
N GLU A 96 4.30 -11.35 -1.93
CA GLU A 96 3.74 -12.14 -3.03
C GLU A 96 2.34 -12.68 -2.64
N THR A 97 1.43 -12.72 -3.60
CA THR A 97 0.06 -13.22 -3.41
C THR A 97 -0.26 -14.24 -4.51
N ASP A 98 -0.48 -15.50 -4.12
CA ASP A 98 -0.99 -16.54 -5.01
C ASP A 98 -2.52 -16.46 -5.08
N LEU A 99 -3.06 -16.29 -6.29
CA LEU A 99 -4.50 -16.25 -6.53
C LEU A 99 -5.13 -17.64 -6.67
N GLY A 100 -4.33 -18.69 -6.85
CA GLY A 100 -4.74 -20.10 -6.97
C GLY A 100 -5.47 -20.44 -8.27
N ALA A 101 -5.70 -21.74 -8.49
CA ALA A 101 -6.43 -22.25 -9.66
C ALA A 101 -7.92 -21.85 -9.68
N LYS A 102 -8.49 -21.70 -10.87
CA LYS A 102 -9.91 -21.38 -11.09
C LYS A 102 -10.48 -22.27 -12.19
N ASN A 103 -11.71 -22.75 -12.00
CA ASN A 103 -12.45 -23.49 -13.02
C ASN A 103 -13.18 -22.52 -13.96
N THR A 104 -13.29 -22.88 -15.24
CA THR A 104 -14.13 -22.17 -16.20
C THR A 104 -15.60 -22.57 -16.02
N SER A 105 -16.51 -21.82 -16.64
CA SER A 105 -17.89 -22.24 -16.79
C SER A 105 -17.99 -23.52 -17.66
N SER A 106 -19.05 -24.31 -17.45
CA SER A 106 -19.35 -25.49 -18.27
C SER A 106 -19.80 -25.08 -19.69
N PHE A 107 -19.42 -25.88 -20.69
CA PHE A 107 -19.88 -25.77 -22.07
C PHE A 107 -20.24 -27.16 -22.61
N ASP A 108 -21.45 -27.32 -23.14
CA ASP A 108 -21.96 -28.57 -23.71
C ASP A 108 -22.16 -28.43 -25.23
N TYR A 109 -21.52 -29.31 -26.01
CA TYR A 109 -21.68 -29.35 -27.46
C TYR A 109 -23.02 -29.99 -27.90
N GLY A 110 -23.70 -30.72 -27.02
CA GLY A 110 -24.91 -31.47 -27.33
C GLY A 110 -24.70 -32.54 -28.41
N THR A 111 -25.76 -32.89 -29.13
CA THR A 111 -25.72 -33.91 -30.19
C THR A 111 -25.37 -33.30 -31.55
N LYS A 112 -24.44 -33.91 -32.28
CA LYS A 112 -24.07 -33.54 -33.66
C LYS A 112 -24.49 -34.65 -34.63
N LYS A 113 -24.89 -34.28 -35.86
CA LYS A 113 -25.28 -35.23 -36.92
C LYS A 113 -24.17 -35.32 -37.96
N THR A 114 -23.99 -36.52 -38.54
CA THR A 114 -23.10 -36.74 -39.70
C THR A 114 -23.79 -36.29 -40.99
N ASN A 115 -23.05 -36.24 -42.11
CA ASN A 115 -23.64 -36.16 -43.43
C ASN A 115 -24.32 -37.50 -43.82
N ASN A 116 -25.18 -37.47 -44.83
CA ASN A 116 -25.85 -38.67 -45.37
C ASN A 116 -25.02 -39.26 -46.53
N THR A 117 -24.61 -40.52 -46.41
CA THR A 117 -23.80 -41.23 -47.43
C THR A 117 -23.93 -42.76 -47.25
N GLY A 118 -23.37 -43.55 -48.18
CA GLY A 118 -23.33 -45.01 -48.11
C GLY A 118 -24.39 -45.74 -48.95
N GLU A 119 -25.14 -45.02 -49.77
CA GLU A 119 -26.02 -45.62 -50.77
C GLU A 119 -25.19 -46.41 -51.80
N HIS A 120 -25.56 -47.67 -52.02
CA HIS A 120 -24.91 -48.54 -52.99
C HIS A 120 -25.91 -49.60 -53.50
N HIS A 121 -25.67 -50.11 -54.70
CA HIS A 121 -26.49 -51.13 -55.35
C HIS A 121 -25.78 -52.48 -55.36
N HIS A 122 -26.57 -53.56 -55.36
CA HIS A 122 -26.10 -54.94 -55.54
C HIS A 122 -26.82 -55.56 -56.75
N ASP A 123 -26.08 -56.24 -57.61
CA ASP A 123 -26.62 -56.97 -58.77
C ASP A 123 -26.47 -58.49 -58.55
N TYR A 124 -27.46 -59.29 -58.97
CA TYR A 124 -27.37 -60.75 -58.88
C TYR A 124 -27.93 -61.45 -60.14
N ASP A 125 -27.18 -62.43 -60.65
CA ASP A 125 -27.59 -63.29 -61.77
C ASP A 125 -27.91 -64.71 -61.28
N LYS A 126 -29.18 -65.13 -61.32
CA LYS A 126 -29.59 -66.49 -60.89
C LYS A 126 -29.51 -67.54 -61.99
N ALA A 127 -28.45 -68.33 -62.19
CA ALA A 127 -28.46 -69.41 -63.19
C ALA A 127 -29.35 -70.60 -62.74
N TRP A 128 -30.32 -71.01 -63.55
CA TRP A 128 -31.03 -72.29 -63.35
C TRP A 128 -30.14 -73.39 -63.94
N ASN A 129 -29.70 -74.36 -63.12
CA ASN A 129 -28.94 -75.55 -63.50
C ASN A 129 -27.52 -75.35 -64.08
N GLY A 130 -26.80 -74.28 -63.70
CA GLY A 130 -25.33 -74.22 -63.89
C GLY A 130 -24.81 -73.94 -65.30
N TRP A 131 -25.61 -73.36 -66.20
CA TRP A 131 -25.17 -72.92 -67.53
C TRP A 131 -24.99 -71.39 -67.62
N PRO A 132 -23.96 -70.88 -68.35
CA PRO A 132 -23.75 -69.44 -68.53
C PRO A 132 -24.88 -68.83 -69.37
N ARG A 133 -25.44 -67.70 -68.93
CA ARG A 133 -26.56 -67.04 -69.62
C ARG A 133 -26.11 -65.92 -70.57
N VAL A 134 -26.54 -66.03 -71.81
CA VAL A 134 -26.86 -64.89 -72.67
C VAL A 134 -28.39 -64.83 -72.74
N PHE A 135 -29.01 -63.75 -72.27
CA PHE A 135 -30.46 -63.58 -72.36
C PHE A 135 -30.85 -63.18 -73.79
N TYR A 136 -31.37 -64.12 -74.58
CA TYR A 136 -32.12 -63.82 -75.80
C TYR A 136 -33.59 -64.12 -75.52
N MET A 137 -34.42 -63.07 -75.37
CA MET A 137 -35.88 -63.25 -75.38
C MET A 137 -36.32 -63.29 -76.84
N ASN A 138 -36.59 -64.48 -77.38
CA ASN A 138 -37.19 -64.60 -78.71
C ASN A 138 -38.70 -64.42 -78.61
N SER A 139 -39.27 -63.68 -79.55
CA SER A 139 -40.66 -63.19 -79.56
C SER A 139 -41.68 -64.27 -79.89
N GLY A 140 -41.58 -65.44 -79.25
CA GLY A 140 -42.42 -66.59 -79.54
C GLY A 140 -42.68 -67.44 -78.29
N GLY A 141 -43.72 -67.10 -77.53
CA GLY A 141 -44.42 -68.03 -76.64
C GLY A 141 -43.66 -68.60 -75.43
N ASP A 142 -42.46 -68.14 -75.11
CA ASP A 142 -41.71 -68.63 -73.95
C ASP A 142 -42.34 -68.15 -72.63
N ASN A 143 -42.87 -69.09 -71.83
CA ASN A 143 -43.46 -68.82 -70.52
C ASN A 143 -42.37 -68.64 -69.46
N GLY A 144 -41.79 -67.43 -69.38
CA GLY A 144 -40.75 -67.08 -68.42
C GLY A 144 -41.26 -67.05 -66.97
N VAL A 145 -40.69 -67.88 -66.10
CA VAL A 145 -40.97 -67.85 -64.65
C VAL A 145 -40.24 -66.67 -64.02
N PHE A 146 -40.94 -65.56 -63.77
CA PHE A 146 -40.39 -64.42 -63.05
C PHE A 146 -40.23 -64.73 -61.56
N THR A 147 -38.99 -64.98 -61.11
CA THR A 147 -38.70 -65.21 -59.69
C THR A 147 -38.33 -63.89 -59.01
N ARG A 148 -39.26 -63.30 -58.23
CA ARG A 148 -38.96 -62.12 -57.40
C ARG A 148 -38.21 -62.56 -56.14
N GLY A 149 -36.92 -62.25 -56.06
CA GLY A 149 -36.12 -62.38 -54.83
C GLY A 149 -36.09 -61.07 -54.06
N THR A 150 -36.51 -61.09 -52.79
CA THR A 150 -36.31 -59.97 -51.86
C THR A 150 -35.13 -60.31 -50.97
N THR A 151 -34.18 -59.39 -50.80
CA THR A 151 -33.09 -59.55 -49.84
C THR A 151 -33.62 -59.42 -48.41
N THR A 152 -32.93 -60.01 -47.45
CA THR A 152 -33.22 -59.78 -46.03
C THR A 152 -32.72 -58.40 -45.60
N PRO A 153 -33.32 -57.74 -44.59
CA PRO A 153 -32.78 -56.50 -44.03
C PRO A 153 -31.32 -56.67 -43.56
N ALA A 154 -30.43 -55.80 -44.04
CA ALA A 154 -29.01 -55.77 -43.70
C ALA A 154 -28.48 -54.33 -43.79
N GLY A 155 -27.27 -54.07 -43.28
CA GLY A 155 -26.61 -52.75 -43.37
C GLY A 155 -26.74 -51.86 -42.14
N ASN A 156 -27.38 -52.33 -41.06
CA ASN A 156 -27.33 -51.65 -39.76
C ASN A 156 -25.89 -51.69 -39.24
N HIS A 157 -25.27 -50.52 -39.07
CA HIS A 157 -23.90 -50.38 -38.60
C HIS A 157 -23.74 -49.08 -37.82
N GLU A 158 -22.65 -48.98 -37.05
CA GLU A 158 -22.30 -47.80 -36.27
C GLU A 158 -20.86 -47.40 -36.59
N HIS A 159 -20.57 -46.09 -36.49
CA HIS A 159 -19.22 -45.54 -36.59
C HIS A 159 -18.83 -44.91 -35.27
N SER A 160 -17.59 -45.13 -34.85
CA SER A 160 -16.97 -44.39 -33.75
C SER A 160 -16.18 -43.21 -34.30
N VAL A 161 -16.37 -42.02 -33.71
CA VAL A 161 -15.59 -40.82 -34.04
C VAL A 161 -14.86 -40.36 -32.78
N TYR A 162 -13.53 -40.41 -32.81
CA TYR A 162 -12.70 -39.89 -31.75
C TYR A 162 -12.46 -38.38 -31.94
N ILE A 163 -12.86 -37.56 -30.97
CA ILE A 163 -12.71 -36.08 -31.04
C ILE A 163 -11.38 -35.61 -30.46
N GLY A 164 -10.95 -36.17 -29.33
CA GLY A 164 -9.67 -35.81 -28.68
C GLY A 164 -9.77 -34.73 -27.61
N SER A 165 -8.63 -34.42 -26.99
CA SER A 165 -8.49 -33.40 -25.94
C SER A 165 -8.11 -32.04 -26.51
N HIS A 166 -8.48 -30.97 -25.80
CA HIS A 166 -8.04 -29.62 -26.13
C HIS A 166 -7.86 -28.78 -24.85
N ILE A 167 -7.09 -27.71 -24.96
CA ILE A 167 -6.82 -26.75 -23.88
C ILE A 167 -7.01 -25.33 -24.41
N HIS A 168 -7.38 -24.41 -23.50
CA HIS A 168 -7.46 -22.98 -23.78
C HIS A 168 -6.50 -22.24 -22.86
N THR A 169 -6.03 -21.08 -23.32
CA THR A 169 -5.27 -20.13 -22.50
C THR A 169 -6.09 -18.86 -22.31
N VAL A 170 -5.98 -18.24 -21.13
CA VAL A 170 -6.67 -16.98 -20.82
C VAL A 170 -5.63 -15.99 -20.31
N THR A 171 -5.56 -14.82 -20.94
CA THR A 171 -4.64 -13.74 -20.54
C THR A 171 -5.33 -12.82 -19.53
N LEU A 172 -4.73 -12.62 -18.35
CA LEU A 172 -5.31 -11.80 -17.27
C LEU A 172 -4.95 -10.30 -17.34
N GLY A 173 -3.84 -9.93 -17.98
CA GLY A 173 -3.40 -8.54 -18.12
C GLY A 173 -2.71 -7.94 -16.88
N LYS A 174 -2.44 -6.63 -16.94
CA LYS A 174 -1.80 -5.85 -15.86
C LYS A 174 -2.86 -5.30 -14.90
N HIS A 175 -2.52 -5.20 -13.62
CA HIS A 175 -3.34 -4.52 -12.61
C HIS A 175 -2.44 -3.75 -11.63
N GLY A 176 -3.04 -2.95 -10.74
CA GLY A 176 -2.32 -2.15 -9.75
C GLY A 176 -3.09 -2.05 -8.42
N HIS A 177 -2.45 -1.43 -7.43
CA HIS A 177 -2.98 -1.27 -6.07
C HIS A 177 -2.73 0.15 -5.58
N ILE A 178 -3.59 0.62 -4.67
CA ILE A 178 -3.35 1.85 -3.91
C ILE A 178 -2.63 1.46 -2.61
N VAL A 179 -1.60 2.23 -2.26
CA VAL A 179 -0.91 2.09 -0.97
C VAL A 179 -1.13 3.37 -0.17
N THR A 180 -1.70 3.22 1.01
CA THR A 180 -1.88 4.31 1.97
C THR A 180 -0.87 4.13 3.11
N ILE A 181 -0.20 5.22 3.48
CA ILE A 181 0.70 5.26 4.64
C ILE A 181 0.04 6.19 5.66
N ASP A 182 -0.41 5.61 6.76
CA ASP A 182 -1.04 6.37 7.84
C ASP A 182 -0.01 7.18 8.62
N ALA A 183 -0.47 8.28 9.21
CA ALA A 183 0.37 9.12 10.06
C ALA A 183 0.85 8.33 11.28
N SER A 184 2.14 8.48 11.62
CA SER A 184 2.75 7.85 12.78
C SER A 184 3.65 8.85 13.51
N GLY A 185 3.44 9.00 14.82
CA GLY A 185 4.22 9.89 15.66
C GLY A 185 3.45 10.38 16.89
N ASN A 186 4.14 11.18 17.71
CA ASN A 186 3.55 11.90 18.83
C ASN A 186 3.11 13.30 18.38
N SER A 187 2.48 14.07 19.28
CA SER A 187 2.11 15.47 19.03
C SER A 187 3.31 16.41 18.85
N GLU A 188 4.48 16.04 19.38
CA GLU A 188 5.72 16.82 19.33
C GLU A 188 6.92 15.92 18.99
N VAL A 189 7.88 16.46 18.25
CA VAL A 189 9.19 15.88 18.02
C VAL A 189 10.10 16.20 19.20
N THR A 190 10.36 15.19 20.03
CA THR A 190 11.12 15.35 21.27
C THR A 190 12.45 14.60 21.23
N VAL A 191 13.43 15.15 21.94
CA VAL A 191 14.60 14.42 22.40
C VAL A 191 14.41 14.11 23.88
N LYS A 192 15.13 13.11 24.42
CA LYS A 192 15.12 12.85 25.87
C LYS A 192 15.46 14.15 26.61
N ASN A 193 14.59 14.56 27.53
CA ASN A 193 14.69 15.81 28.26
C ASN A 193 14.20 15.64 29.71
N ILE A 194 14.55 16.59 30.57
CA ILE A 194 14.06 16.72 31.95
C ILE A 194 13.53 18.14 32.10
N ALA A 195 12.35 18.28 32.69
CA ALA A 195 11.72 19.58 32.90
C ALA A 195 12.43 20.37 34.01
N PHE A 196 12.80 21.61 33.70
CA PHE A 196 13.25 22.64 34.64
C PHE A 196 12.44 23.91 34.39
N ASN A 197 12.18 24.68 35.44
CA ASN A 197 11.58 26.00 35.30
C ASN A 197 12.64 26.99 34.84
N TYR A 198 12.44 27.67 33.71
CA TYR A 198 13.30 28.79 33.34
C TYR A 198 12.98 30.00 34.20
N ILE A 199 13.97 30.45 34.99
CA ILE A 199 13.89 31.67 35.79
C ILE A 199 14.85 32.73 35.26
N VAL A 200 14.58 33.99 35.58
CA VAL A 200 15.45 35.11 35.23
C VAL A 200 15.66 36.04 36.43
N ARG A 201 16.89 36.52 36.60
CA ARG A 201 17.24 37.52 37.62
C ARG A 201 16.66 38.89 37.24
N LEU A 202 16.09 39.61 38.20
CA LEU A 202 15.45 40.90 37.94
C LEU A 202 16.40 42.12 37.99
N ALA A 203 17.45 42.12 38.83
CA ALA A 203 18.33 43.29 39.08
C ALA A 203 19.77 42.90 39.46
#